data_AF-A0A972RP06-F1
#
_entry.id   AF-A0A972RP06-F1
#
_cell.length_a   1.000
_cell.length_b   1.000
_cell.length_c   1.000
_cell.angle_alpha   90.00
_cell.angle_beta   90.00
_cell.angle_gamma   90.00
#
_symmetry.space_group_name_H-M   'P 1'
#
loop_
_entity.id
_entity.type
_entity.pdbx_description
1 polymer ?
#
loop_
_entity_poly.entity_id
_entity_poly.type
_entity_poly.pdbx_seq_one_letter_code
_entity_poly.pdbx_strand_id
1 'polypeptide(L)'
;MPAGDPGQEQFRRTITEFRNLHVVAALGPLFDFRSEVVSNDEFGVRGGLDETTKNHYVEHLLASDRMRRRVTYNPDKMPLGDLIEQATDSNQTLLGSTQPFGGDEVQEAPGGLITLPWAVDGSDPNIPMASQLNFRSQNALILLGALDRAIVNWTRLESRFRSTFIYVKDSMRMYGSYVQVLEYLNAFAGDANRVDMAAGVRPTEEPLGPTDSPNLRAESAVRNP
;
A
#
# COMPACT_ATOMS: atom_id res chain seq x y z
N MET A 1 -10.75 -16.46 -19.53
CA MET A 1 -11.03 -15.12 -18.99
C MET A 1 -9.78 -14.29 -19.21
N PRO A 2 -9.85 -13.08 -19.77
CA PRO A 2 -8.64 -12.28 -19.92
C PRO A 2 -8.14 -11.95 -18.50
N ALA A 3 -6.83 -12.14 -18.28
CA ALA A 3 -6.17 -11.59 -17.11
C ALA A 3 -6.14 -10.05 -17.24
N GLY A 4 -6.35 -9.33 -16.16
CA GLY A 4 -6.14 -7.88 -16.08
C GLY A 4 -7.24 -7.05 -16.71
N ASP A 5 -8.31 -6.79 -15.97
CA ASP A 5 -9.12 -5.58 -16.17
C ASP A 5 -8.52 -4.50 -15.24
N PRO A 6 -7.88 -3.44 -15.77
CA PRO A 6 -7.28 -2.38 -14.96
C PRO A 6 -8.35 -1.78 -14.03
N GLY A 7 -8.08 -1.81 -12.72
CA GLY A 7 -9.03 -1.38 -11.69
C GLY A 7 -9.88 -2.49 -11.03
N GLN A 8 -9.83 -3.74 -11.50
CA GLN A 8 -10.61 -4.85 -10.89
C GLN A 8 -9.80 -5.86 -10.07
N GLU A 9 -8.47 -5.82 -10.07
CA GLU A 9 -7.66 -6.87 -9.42
C GLU A 9 -7.21 -6.47 -8.00
N GLN A 10 -6.25 -5.55 -7.85
CA GLN A 10 -5.62 -5.27 -6.56
C GLN A 10 -6.34 -4.19 -5.71
N PHE A 11 -6.85 -3.12 -6.35
CA PHE A 11 -7.48 -1.97 -5.67
C PHE A 11 -9.01 -1.94 -5.78
N ARG A 12 -9.65 -3.03 -6.21
CA ARG A 12 -11.10 -3.11 -6.50
C ARG A 12 -12.03 -2.57 -5.41
N ARG A 13 -11.61 -2.66 -4.15
CA ARG A 13 -12.41 -2.26 -2.98
C ARG A 13 -11.91 -0.97 -2.32
N THR A 14 -11.07 -0.23 -3.01
CA THR A 14 -10.55 1.06 -2.53
C THR A 14 -11.68 2.08 -2.53
N ILE A 15 -11.78 2.84 -1.44
CA ILE A 15 -12.64 3.99 -1.36
C ILE A 15 -11.79 5.21 -1.73
N THR A 16 -12.16 5.92 -2.79
CA THR A 16 -11.41 7.08 -3.32
C THR A 16 -11.86 8.40 -2.73
N GLU A 17 -12.96 8.43 -1.96
CA GLU A 17 -13.48 9.64 -1.34
C GLU A 17 -13.80 9.38 0.13
N PHE A 18 -13.21 10.16 1.02
CA PHE A 18 -13.42 10.03 2.46
C PHE A 18 -13.25 11.38 3.15
N ARG A 19 -13.80 11.50 4.36
CA ARG A 19 -13.86 12.79 5.09
C ARG A 19 -12.68 13.00 6.04
N ASN A 20 -11.78 12.02 6.12
CA ASN A 20 -10.70 12.00 7.09
C ASN A 20 -9.35 12.19 6.39
N LEU A 21 -8.75 13.36 6.57
CA LEU A 21 -7.45 13.70 5.97
C LEU A 21 -6.33 12.82 6.51
N HIS A 22 -6.46 12.29 7.73
CA HIS A 22 -5.44 11.44 8.33
C HIS A 22 -5.33 10.07 7.67
N VAL A 23 -6.41 9.60 7.01
CA VAL A 23 -6.32 8.42 6.15
C VAL A 23 -5.41 8.70 4.96
N VAL A 24 -5.51 9.89 4.33
CA VAL A 24 -4.56 10.29 3.26
C VAL A 24 -3.13 10.34 3.80
N ALA A 25 -2.93 10.96 4.97
CA ALA A 25 -1.60 11.08 5.58
C ALA A 25 -0.98 9.72 5.89
N ALA A 26 -1.79 8.75 6.33
CA ALA A 26 -1.34 7.38 6.61
C ALA A 26 -1.05 6.55 5.35
N LEU A 27 -1.67 6.89 4.22
CA LEU A 27 -1.45 6.23 2.94
C LEU A 27 -0.14 6.66 2.27
N GLY A 28 0.34 7.90 2.50
CA GLY A 28 1.57 8.42 1.88
C GLY A 28 2.77 7.48 2.00
N PRO A 29 3.21 7.12 3.23
CA PRO A 29 4.33 6.20 3.42
C PRO A 29 4.12 4.80 2.81
N LEU A 30 2.88 4.34 2.66
CA LEU A 30 2.59 3.06 2.02
C LEU A 30 2.71 3.14 0.50
N PHE A 31 2.31 4.26 -0.12
CA PHE A 31 2.54 4.49 -1.54
C PHE A 31 4.02 4.69 -1.86
N ASP A 32 4.76 5.40 -0.99
CA ASP A 32 6.22 5.51 -1.10
C ASP A 32 6.87 4.12 -1.04
N PHE A 33 6.52 3.31 -0.04
CA PHE A 33 7.04 1.94 0.07
C PHE A 33 6.67 1.09 -1.15
N ARG A 34 5.41 1.19 -1.62
CA ARG A 34 4.98 0.49 -2.83
C ARG A 34 5.82 0.90 -4.05
N SER A 35 6.14 2.17 -4.20
CA SER A 35 6.94 2.68 -5.32
C SER A 35 8.36 2.11 -5.33
N GLU A 36 8.97 1.96 -4.16
CA GLU A 36 10.29 1.31 -3.98
C GLU A 36 10.24 -0.17 -4.35
N VAL A 37 9.18 -0.89 -3.93
CA VAL A 37 8.99 -2.30 -4.30
C VAL A 37 8.82 -2.47 -5.81
N VAL A 38 8.08 -1.56 -6.45
CA VAL A 38 7.83 -1.59 -7.90
C VAL A 38 9.08 -1.27 -8.73
N SER A 39 9.89 -0.33 -8.27
CA SER A 39 11.12 0.11 -8.96
C SER A 39 12.32 -0.81 -8.73
N ASN A 40 12.20 -1.81 -7.86
CA ASN A 40 13.29 -2.71 -7.58
C ASN A 40 13.49 -3.75 -8.70
N ASP A 41 14.50 -3.49 -9.54
CA ASP A 41 14.91 -4.34 -10.66
C ASP A 41 15.33 -5.76 -10.24
N GLU A 42 15.74 -5.98 -8.99
CA GLU A 42 16.15 -7.31 -8.51
C GLU A 42 15.00 -8.32 -8.62
N PHE A 43 13.75 -7.88 -8.48
CA PHE A 43 12.58 -8.76 -8.62
C PHE A 43 12.35 -9.27 -10.05
N GLY A 44 12.99 -8.65 -11.04
CA GLY A 44 13.02 -9.12 -12.42
C GLY A 44 14.01 -10.27 -12.66
N VAL A 45 14.96 -10.50 -11.76
CA VAL A 45 16.07 -11.45 -11.98
C VAL A 45 16.35 -12.38 -10.79
N ARG A 46 15.78 -12.11 -9.61
CA ARG A 46 16.03 -12.84 -8.37
C ARG A 46 14.75 -13.11 -7.58
N GLY A 47 14.69 -14.31 -7.01
CA GLY A 47 13.67 -14.78 -6.09
C GLY A 47 14.05 -14.51 -4.64
N GLY A 48 14.25 -13.24 -4.27
CA GLY A 48 14.64 -12.82 -2.92
C GLY A 48 15.26 -11.43 -2.95
N LEU A 49 15.53 -10.88 -1.77
CA LEU A 49 16.19 -9.58 -1.59
C LEU A 49 17.45 -9.76 -0.76
N ASP A 50 18.46 -8.93 -0.98
CA ASP A 50 19.61 -8.86 -0.08
C ASP A 50 19.22 -8.28 1.30
N GLU A 51 20.08 -8.46 2.29
CA GLU A 51 19.83 -7.97 3.65
C GLU A 51 19.76 -6.43 3.70
N THR A 52 20.48 -5.73 2.82
CA THR A 52 20.46 -4.26 2.74
C THR A 52 19.07 -3.76 2.32
N THR A 53 18.52 -4.30 1.23
CA THR A 53 17.20 -3.92 0.73
C THR A 53 16.11 -4.31 1.72
N LYS A 54 16.22 -5.48 2.36
CA LYS A 54 15.32 -5.88 3.43
C LYS A 54 15.29 -4.85 4.56
N ASN A 55 16.44 -4.43 5.06
CA ASN A 55 16.53 -3.43 6.12
C ASN A 55 15.92 -2.10 5.69
N HIS A 56 16.17 -1.68 4.45
CA HIS A 56 15.56 -0.48 3.89
C HIS A 56 14.02 -0.57 3.82
N TYR A 57 13.47 -1.72 3.40
CA TYR A 57 12.02 -1.95 3.39
C TYR A 57 11.41 -1.99 4.79
N VAL A 58 12.15 -2.48 5.78
CA VAL A 58 11.74 -2.39 7.19
C VAL A 58 11.67 -0.93 7.65
N GLU A 59 12.58 -0.05 7.22
CA GLU A 59 12.51 1.38 7.54
C GLU A 59 11.26 2.06 6.99
N HIS A 60 10.88 1.74 5.74
CA HIS A 60 9.62 2.20 5.14
C HIS A 60 8.39 1.72 5.92
N LEU A 61 8.40 0.45 6.34
CA LEU A 61 7.32 -0.11 7.17
C LEU A 61 7.26 0.57 8.55
N LEU A 62 8.41 0.89 9.15
CA LEU A 62 8.48 1.66 10.40
C LEU A 62 7.97 3.09 10.22
N ALA A 63 8.23 3.73 9.09
CA ALA A 63 7.65 5.04 8.77
C ALA A 63 6.12 4.97 8.68
N SER A 64 5.59 3.92 8.04
CA SER A 64 4.15 3.63 7.96
C SER A 64 3.53 3.39 9.35
N ASP A 65 4.20 2.67 10.24
CA ASP A 65 3.73 2.45 11.61
C ASP A 65 3.82 3.71 12.48
N ARG A 66 4.88 4.52 12.34
CA ARG A 66 4.97 5.83 13.00
C ARG A 66 3.81 6.72 12.61
N MET A 67 3.46 6.78 11.33
CA MET A 67 2.32 7.56 10.86
C MET A 67 1.00 7.02 11.41
N ARG A 68 0.77 5.70 11.37
CA ARG A 68 -0.40 5.05 11.99
C ARG A 68 -0.59 5.47 13.45
N ARG A 69 0.47 5.41 14.26
CA ARG A 69 0.43 5.80 15.67
C ARG A 69 0.08 7.28 15.84
N ARG A 70 0.59 8.16 14.99
CA ARG A 70 0.29 9.61 15.01
C ARG A 70 -1.18 9.93 14.72
N VAL A 71 -1.82 9.15 13.85
CA VAL A 71 -3.22 9.38 13.45
C VAL A 71 -4.24 8.64 14.32
N THR A 72 -3.77 7.82 15.27
CA THR A 72 -4.60 7.09 16.23
C THR A 72 -4.77 7.93 17.49
N TYR A 73 -6.00 8.19 17.95
CA TYR A 73 -6.22 9.06 19.12
C TYR A 73 -7.23 8.54 20.15
N ASN A 74 -6.81 8.55 21.42
CA ASN A 74 -7.57 8.88 22.65
C ASN A 74 -6.59 8.95 23.86
N PRO A 75 -6.07 10.13 24.24
CA PRO A 75 -5.06 10.30 25.26
C PRO A 75 -5.59 10.70 26.65
N ASP A 76 -6.84 11.17 26.79
CA ASP A 76 -7.32 11.69 28.09
C ASP A 76 -8.29 10.76 28.85
N LYS A 77 -8.99 9.84 28.16
CA LYS A 77 -10.02 8.95 28.77
C LYS A 77 -11.08 9.70 29.61
N MET A 78 -11.43 10.95 29.28
CA MET A 78 -12.43 11.75 30.00
C MET A 78 -13.82 11.74 29.31
N PRO A 79 -14.93 11.96 30.05
CA PRO A 79 -16.30 12.02 29.51
C PRO A 79 -16.71 13.42 28.97
N LEU A 80 -17.67 13.42 28.03
CA LEU A 80 -17.96 14.54 27.11
C LEU A 80 -18.37 15.83 27.79
N GLY A 81 -19.15 15.71 28.87
CA GLY A 81 -19.73 16.86 29.56
C GLY A 81 -18.66 17.81 30.09
N ASP A 82 -17.57 17.25 30.62
CA ASP A 82 -16.52 18.01 31.29
C ASP A 82 -15.63 18.76 30.28
N LEU A 83 -15.46 18.20 29.07
CA LEU A 83 -14.71 18.83 27.97
C LEU A 83 -15.47 20.01 27.36
N ILE A 84 -16.81 19.95 27.32
CA ILE A 84 -17.66 21.04 26.81
C ILE A 84 -17.71 22.22 27.79
N GLU A 85 -17.76 21.94 29.10
CA GLU A 85 -17.76 22.98 30.14
C GLU A 85 -16.44 23.78 30.16
N GLN A 86 -15.30 23.11 29.99
CA GLN A 86 -13.99 23.78 29.86
C GLN A 86 -13.85 24.62 28.59
N ALA A 87 -14.37 24.15 27.45
CA ALA A 87 -14.32 24.87 26.18
C ALA A 87 -15.22 26.12 26.15
N THR A 88 -16.20 26.21 27.06
CA THR A 88 -17.17 27.31 27.13
C THR A 88 -16.75 28.42 28.12
N ASP A 89 -15.70 28.21 28.92
CA ASP A 89 -15.16 29.21 29.85
C ASP A 89 -14.24 30.21 29.13
N SER A 90 -14.65 31.48 29.12
CA SER A 90 -14.00 32.58 28.40
C SER A 90 -12.78 33.17 29.10
N ASN A 91 -12.49 32.75 30.34
CA ASN A 91 -11.35 33.24 31.12
C ASN A 91 -10.12 32.32 31.08
N GLN A 92 -10.21 31.14 30.47
CA GLN A 92 -9.03 30.29 30.28
C GLN A 92 -8.17 30.79 29.11
N THR A 93 -6.88 30.99 29.38
CA THR A 93 -5.89 31.15 28.31
C THR A 93 -5.59 29.77 27.74
N LEU A 94 -6.04 29.51 26.51
CA LEU A 94 -5.71 28.29 25.76
C LEU A 94 -4.20 28.25 25.53
N LEU A 95 -3.46 27.73 26.50
CA LEU A 95 -2.08 27.28 26.29
C LEU A 95 -2.18 26.15 25.28
N GLY A 96 -1.63 26.36 24.08
CA GLY A 96 -1.68 25.42 22.97
C GLY A 96 -1.51 24.00 23.49
N SER A 97 -2.56 23.21 23.34
CA SER A 97 -2.68 21.94 24.05
C SER A 97 -1.46 21.06 23.75
N THR A 98 -0.85 20.54 24.80
CA THR A 98 0.16 19.48 24.71
C THR A 98 -0.42 18.16 24.20
N GLN A 99 -1.75 18.04 24.05
CA GLN A 99 -2.48 16.91 23.44
C GLN A 99 -3.77 17.38 22.74
N PRO A 100 -3.77 17.57 21.41
CA PRO A 100 -4.90 18.18 20.73
C PRO A 100 -6.01 17.14 20.48
N PHE A 101 -7.19 17.43 21.05
CA PHE A 101 -8.54 16.93 20.70
C PHE A 101 -9.05 15.60 21.25
N GLY A 102 -9.59 15.59 22.48
CA GLY A 102 -10.54 14.60 23.06
C GLY A 102 -11.81 14.33 22.21
N GLY A 103 -11.65 13.81 21.00
CA GLY A 103 -12.69 13.84 19.96
C GLY A 103 -13.60 12.62 19.85
N ASP A 104 -13.59 11.67 20.80
CA ASP A 104 -14.46 10.48 20.68
C ASP A 104 -15.95 10.81 20.81
N GLU A 105 -16.27 11.95 21.45
CA GLU A 105 -17.63 12.31 21.86
C GLU A 105 -18.17 13.60 21.22
N VAL A 106 -17.33 14.45 20.62
CA VAL A 106 -17.78 15.58 19.79
C VAL A 106 -17.94 15.09 18.35
N GLN A 107 -19.18 14.85 17.92
CA GLN A 107 -19.49 14.73 16.50
C GLN A 107 -19.28 16.10 15.84
N GLU A 108 -18.09 16.35 15.30
CA GLU A 108 -17.92 17.44 14.35
C GLU A 108 -18.87 17.24 13.17
N ALA A 109 -19.38 18.36 12.61
CA ALA A 109 -20.08 18.30 11.35
C ALA A 109 -19.18 17.58 10.32
N PRO A 110 -19.72 16.66 9.52
CA PRO A 110 -18.91 15.86 8.62
C PRO A 110 -18.11 16.79 7.70
N GLY A 111 -16.77 16.76 7.85
CA GLY A 111 -15.85 17.52 7.03
C GLY A 111 -16.07 17.25 5.54
N GLY A 112 -15.57 18.15 4.68
CA GLY A 112 -15.68 18.00 3.23
C GLY A 112 -15.17 16.63 2.76
N LEU A 113 -15.73 16.12 1.65
CA LEU A 113 -15.17 14.94 1.00
C LEU A 113 -13.80 15.31 0.44
N ILE A 114 -12.82 14.47 0.73
CA ILE A 114 -11.47 14.57 0.21
C ILE A 114 -11.29 13.40 -0.75
N THR A 115 -10.89 13.72 -1.97
CA THR A 115 -10.55 12.72 -2.98
C THR A 115 -9.12 12.23 -2.73
N LEU A 116 -8.91 10.93 -2.88
CA LEU A 116 -7.59 10.30 -2.84
C LEU A 116 -6.70 10.94 -3.92
N PRO A 117 -5.50 11.43 -3.59
CA PRO A 117 -4.64 12.11 -4.56
C PRO A 117 -4.04 11.16 -5.61
N TRP A 118 -4.12 9.84 -5.36
CA TRP A 118 -3.56 8.79 -6.19
C TRP A 118 -4.64 8.09 -7.02
N ALA A 119 -4.42 7.95 -8.33
CA ALA A 119 -5.35 7.23 -9.21
C ALA A 119 -5.05 5.72 -9.16
N VAL A 120 -5.84 4.99 -8.38
CA VAL A 120 -5.69 3.54 -8.13
C VAL A 120 -6.41 2.67 -9.17
N ASP A 121 -6.99 3.26 -10.19
CA ASP A 121 -7.72 2.61 -11.28
C ASP A 121 -6.80 2.08 -12.41
N GLY A 122 -5.50 2.39 -12.33
CA GLY A 122 -4.50 2.02 -13.34
C GLY A 122 -4.30 3.09 -14.42
N SER A 123 -4.95 4.25 -14.29
CA SER A 123 -4.66 5.42 -15.14
C SER A 123 -3.40 6.16 -14.73
N ASP A 124 -2.95 6.03 -13.48
CA ASP A 124 -1.74 6.67 -12.95
C ASP A 124 -0.48 5.86 -13.31
N PRO A 125 0.44 6.38 -14.15
CA PRO A 125 1.70 5.70 -14.47
C PRO A 125 2.60 5.47 -13.25
N ASN A 126 2.46 6.29 -12.21
CA ASN A 126 3.25 6.15 -10.98
C ASN A 126 2.73 5.03 -10.07
N ILE A 127 1.53 4.51 -10.35
CA ILE A 127 0.90 3.41 -9.61
C ILE A 127 0.49 2.33 -10.61
N PRO A 128 1.47 1.64 -11.23
CA PRO A 128 1.17 0.58 -12.19
C PRO A 128 0.43 -0.56 -11.51
N MET A 129 -0.48 -1.20 -12.26
CA MET A 129 -1.21 -2.38 -11.78
C MET A 129 -0.29 -3.60 -11.75
N ALA A 130 -0.50 -4.54 -10.81
CA ALA A 130 0.31 -5.76 -10.74
C ALA A 130 0.33 -6.57 -12.06
N SER A 131 -0.76 -6.52 -12.84
CA SER A 131 -0.84 -7.14 -14.17
C SER A 131 0.07 -6.49 -15.22
N GLN A 132 0.50 -5.25 -15.01
CA GLN A 132 1.43 -4.52 -15.87
C GLN A 132 2.89 -4.72 -15.44
N LEU A 133 3.13 -5.28 -14.26
CA LEU A 133 4.47 -5.47 -13.70
C LEU A 133 5.06 -6.80 -14.14
N ASN A 134 6.28 -6.77 -14.66
CA ASN A 134 7.01 -7.99 -15.01
C ASN A 134 7.85 -8.49 -13.82
N PHE A 135 7.18 -8.87 -12.73
CA PHE A 135 7.87 -9.52 -11.63
C PHE A 135 8.15 -10.99 -11.97
N ARG A 136 9.44 -11.34 -11.94
CA ARG A 136 9.83 -12.74 -12.08
C ARG A 136 9.68 -13.51 -10.77
N SER A 137 9.88 -12.82 -9.66
CA SER A 137 9.78 -13.33 -8.30
C SER A 137 8.35 -13.44 -7.79
N GLN A 138 7.92 -14.65 -7.42
CA GLN A 138 6.66 -14.85 -6.70
C GLN A 138 6.65 -14.13 -5.35
N ASN A 139 7.81 -14.03 -4.69
CA ASN A 139 7.96 -13.34 -3.40
C ASN A 139 7.65 -11.84 -3.54
N ALA A 140 8.06 -11.23 -4.67
CA ALA A 140 7.75 -9.83 -4.97
C ALA A 140 6.24 -9.60 -5.14
N LEU A 141 5.55 -10.51 -5.84
CA LEU A 141 4.10 -10.45 -6.02
C LEU A 141 3.36 -10.59 -4.68
N ILE A 142 3.82 -11.46 -3.79
CA ILE A 142 3.22 -11.64 -2.46
C ILE A 142 3.45 -10.39 -1.60
N LEU A 143 4.66 -9.83 -1.61
CA LEU A 143 4.98 -8.61 -0.87
C LEU A 143 4.18 -7.42 -1.37
N LEU A 144 4.13 -7.21 -2.69
CA LEU A 144 3.32 -6.15 -3.32
C LEU A 144 1.83 -6.33 -2.97
N GLY A 145 1.31 -7.56 -3.07
CA GLY A 145 -0.08 -7.84 -2.73
C GLY A 145 -0.43 -7.57 -1.25
N ALA A 146 0.53 -7.79 -0.33
CA ALA A 146 0.36 -7.45 1.08
C ALA A 146 0.29 -5.93 1.30
N LEU A 147 1.12 -5.16 0.59
CA LEU A 147 1.09 -3.69 0.60
C LEU A 147 -0.20 -3.14 0.01
N ASP A 148 -0.62 -3.63 -1.16
CA ASP A 148 -1.86 -3.23 -1.81
C ASP A 148 -3.07 -3.52 -0.91
N ARG A 149 -3.07 -4.67 -0.21
CA ARG A 149 -4.10 -4.99 0.79
C ARG A 149 -4.10 -4.01 1.97
N ALA A 150 -2.92 -3.58 2.44
CA ALA A 150 -2.83 -2.58 3.50
C ALA A 150 -3.39 -1.22 3.04
N ILE A 151 -3.09 -0.79 1.81
CA ILE A 151 -3.65 0.43 1.19
C ILE A 151 -5.18 0.34 1.13
N VAL A 152 -5.72 -0.76 0.62
CA VAL A 152 -7.18 -0.99 0.56
C VAL A 152 -7.78 -0.98 1.96
N ASN A 153 -7.14 -1.60 2.95
CA ASN A 153 -7.64 -1.62 4.33
C ASN A 153 -7.72 -0.22 4.95
N TRP A 154 -6.75 0.64 4.69
CA TRP A 154 -6.75 2.04 5.15
C TRP A 154 -7.92 2.82 4.58
N THR A 155 -8.16 2.71 3.27
CA THR A 155 -9.26 3.43 2.62
C THR A 155 -10.64 2.98 3.11
N ARG A 156 -10.73 1.75 3.66
CA ARG A 156 -11.96 1.14 4.16
C ARG A 156 -12.20 1.36 5.65
N LEU A 157 -11.37 2.15 6.33
CA LEU A 157 -11.64 2.52 7.72
C LEU A 157 -12.86 3.42 7.80
N GLU A 158 -13.65 3.25 8.87
CA GLU A 158 -14.84 4.06 9.08
C GLU A 158 -14.44 5.50 9.41
N SER A 159 -14.83 6.43 8.53
CA SER A 159 -14.47 7.85 8.61
C SER A 159 -15.67 8.80 8.42
N ARG A 160 -16.90 8.28 8.29
CA ARG A 160 -18.08 9.10 7.96
C ARG A 160 -18.35 10.20 8.98
N PHE A 161 -18.09 9.93 10.26
CA PHE A 161 -18.36 10.83 11.38
C PHE A 161 -17.08 11.37 12.03
N ARG A 162 -15.90 11.14 11.43
CA ARG A 162 -14.60 11.46 12.04
C ARG A 162 -13.62 11.98 11.00
N SER A 163 -13.38 13.28 11.05
CA SER A 163 -12.47 14.05 10.19
C SER A 163 -11.01 14.00 10.67
N THR A 164 -10.77 13.77 11.96
CA THR A 164 -9.52 14.14 12.63
C THR A 164 -8.70 12.99 13.25
N PHE A 165 -9.24 11.77 13.36
CA PHE A 165 -8.50 10.62 13.90
C PHE A 165 -9.12 9.27 13.53
N ILE A 166 -8.40 8.18 13.81
CA ILE A 166 -8.90 6.81 13.71
C ILE A 166 -9.00 6.12 15.08
N TYR A 167 -9.92 5.15 15.19
CA TYR A 167 -10.09 4.36 16.39
C TYR A 167 -8.89 3.46 16.69
N VAL A 168 -8.69 3.17 17.98
CA VAL A 168 -7.66 2.22 18.44
C VAL A 168 -7.87 0.83 17.83
N LYS A 169 -9.11 0.36 17.70
CA LYS A 169 -9.40 -0.96 17.10
C LYS A 169 -9.06 -1.00 15.61
N ASP A 170 -9.43 0.05 14.88
CA ASP A 170 -9.08 0.20 13.46
C ASP A 170 -7.58 0.32 13.25
N SER A 171 -6.91 1.05 14.15
CA SER A 171 -5.45 1.15 14.18
C SER A 171 -4.79 -0.21 14.44
N MET A 172 -5.31 -1.04 15.34
CA MET A 172 -4.78 -2.39 15.58
C MET A 172 -5.03 -3.33 14.39
N ARG A 173 -6.13 -3.14 13.65
CA ARG A 173 -6.35 -3.84 12.37
C ARG A 173 -5.29 -3.46 11.33
N MET A 174 -4.92 -2.18 11.26
CA MET A 174 -3.83 -1.74 10.38
C MET A 174 -2.48 -2.28 10.82
N TYR A 175 -2.21 -2.30 12.14
CA TYR A 175 -1.01 -2.91 12.69
C TYR A 175 -0.88 -4.39 12.29
N GLY A 176 -1.96 -5.17 12.32
CA GLY A 176 -1.96 -6.55 11.82
C GLY A 176 -1.59 -6.67 10.33
N SER A 177 -1.98 -5.69 9.51
CA SER A 177 -1.56 -5.65 8.09
C SER A 177 -0.06 -5.38 7.96
N TYR A 178 0.52 -4.55 8.83
CA TYR A 178 1.96 -4.28 8.82
C TYR A 178 2.79 -5.47 9.34
N VAL A 179 2.30 -6.17 10.36
CA VAL A 179 2.91 -7.41 10.85
C VAL A 179 2.97 -8.46 9.73
N GLN A 180 1.90 -8.60 8.94
CA GLN A 180 1.90 -9.49 7.78
C GLN A 180 3.00 -9.13 6.76
N VAL A 181 3.18 -7.84 6.46
CA VAL A 181 4.26 -7.38 5.57
C VAL A 181 5.64 -7.70 6.16
N LEU A 182 5.82 -7.47 7.46
CA LEU A 182 7.07 -7.77 8.16
C LEU A 182 7.39 -9.27 8.15
N GLU A 183 6.38 -10.13 8.35
CA GLU A 183 6.53 -11.58 8.27
C GLU A 183 6.98 -12.03 6.88
N TYR A 184 6.42 -11.45 5.82
CA TYR A 184 6.88 -11.74 4.45
C TYR A 184 8.29 -11.22 4.17
N LEU A 185 8.66 -10.05 4.68
CA LEU A 185 10.05 -9.58 4.61
C LEU A 185 11.00 -10.54 5.33
N ASN A 186 10.65 -11.02 6.53
CA ASN A 186 11.50 -11.97 7.25
C ASN A 186 11.57 -13.35 6.60
N ALA A 187 10.49 -13.78 5.93
CA ALA A 187 10.42 -15.10 5.30
C ALA A 187 11.10 -15.14 3.92
N PHE A 188 11.01 -14.06 3.14
CA PHE A 188 11.44 -14.05 1.74
C PHE A 188 12.70 -13.22 1.46
N ALA A 189 13.06 -12.32 2.37
CA ALA A 189 14.18 -11.41 2.20
C ALA A 189 15.39 -11.85 3.03
N GLY A 190 16.53 -11.21 2.76
CA GLY A 190 17.80 -11.53 3.36
C GLY A 190 18.63 -12.47 2.50
N ASP A 191 19.95 -12.38 2.66
CA ASP A 191 20.93 -13.05 1.78
C ASP A 191 20.72 -14.58 1.72
N ALA A 192 20.23 -15.18 2.80
CA ALA A 192 19.93 -16.61 2.87
C ALA A 192 18.80 -17.06 1.93
N ASN A 193 17.86 -16.16 1.61
CA ASN A 193 16.70 -16.42 0.77
C ASN A 193 16.89 -15.93 -0.67
N ARG A 194 18.10 -15.45 -1.00
CA ARG A 194 18.40 -14.94 -2.34
C ARG A 194 18.62 -16.10 -3.30
N VAL A 195 17.63 -16.34 -4.15
CA VAL A 195 17.70 -17.34 -5.22
C VAL A 195 17.82 -16.64 -6.57
N ASP A 196 18.91 -16.90 -7.29
CA ASP A 196 19.04 -16.40 -8.67
C ASP A 196 18.02 -17.13 -9.56
N MET A 197 17.19 -16.36 -10.27
CA MET A 197 16.30 -16.94 -11.25
C MET A 197 17.05 -17.03 -12.59
N ALA A 198 16.88 -18.14 -13.30
CA ALA A 198 17.52 -18.32 -14.60
C ALA A 198 17.20 -17.12 -15.52
N ALA A 199 18.24 -16.42 -15.97
CA ALA A 199 18.17 -15.25 -16.85
C ALA A 199 17.81 -15.63 -18.32
N GLY A 200 16.96 -16.64 -18.49
CA GLY A 200 16.43 -17.08 -19.76
C GLY A 200 15.05 -16.48 -20.05
N VAL A 201 14.56 -16.76 -21.26
CA VAL A 201 13.17 -16.54 -21.66
C VAL A 201 12.31 -17.58 -20.92
N ARG A 202 11.24 -17.16 -20.23
CA ARG A 202 10.31 -18.13 -19.62
C ARG A 202 9.69 -19.01 -20.71
N PRO A 203 9.29 -20.26 -20.44
CA PRO A 203 8.51 -21.05 -21.41
C PRO A 203 7.21 -20.35 -21.88
N THR A 204 6.70 -19.39 -21.10
CA THR A 204 5.56 -18.52 -21.46
C THR A 204 5.95 -17.29 -22.30
N GLU A 205 7.22 -16.91 -22.27
CA GLU A 205 7.83 -15.84 -23.07
C GLU A 205 8.54 -16.42 -24.31
N GLU A 206 8.69 -17.74 -24.40
CA GLU A 206 9.22 -18.41 -25.58
C GLU A 206 8.29 -18.13 -26.75
N PRO A 207 8.82 -17.73 -27.92
CA PRO A 207 7.99 -17.49 -29.07
C PRO A 207 7.47 -18.84 -29.60
N LEU A 208 6.26 -19.21 -29.18
CA LEU A 208 5.56 -20.45 -29.54
C LEU A 208 5.01 -20.44 -30.99
N GLY A 209 5.53 -19.57 -31.85
CA GLY A 209 5.09 -19.38 -33.22
C GLY A 209 5.91 -20.22 -34.23
N PRO A 210 5.28 -20.77 -35.29
CA PRO A 210 5.98 -21.47 -36.37
C PRO A 210 7.08 -20.63 -37.06
N THR A 211 7.02 -19.30 -36.94
CA THR A 211 7.93 -18.34 -37.57
C THR A 211 9.17 -17.98 -36.73
N ASP A 212 9.19 -18.35 -35.45
CA ASP A 212 10.24 -17.92 -34.51
C ASP A 212 11.14 -19.05 -33.98
N SER A 213 10.95 -20.26 -34.49
CA SER A 213 11.90 -21.36 -34.26
C SER A 213 13.27 -20.97 -34.84
N PRO A 214 14.36 -20.96 -34.04
CA PRO A 214 15.71 -20.73 -34.53
C PRO A 214 16.12 -21.70 -35.65
N ASN A 215 15.47 -22.86 -35.70
CA ASN A 215 15.70 -23.89 -36.71
C ASN A 215 15.00 -23.61 -38.05
N LEU A 216 14.07 -22.64 -38.11
CA LEU A 216 13.27 -22.33 -39.31
C LEU A 216 13.59 -20.96 -39.93
N ARG A 217 14.50 -20.16 -39.33
CA ARG A 217 14.88 -18.83 -39.82
C ARG A 217 15.44 -18.80 -41.27
N ALA A 218 15.89 -19.93 -41.80
CA ALA A 218 16.43 -20.03 -43.16
C ALA A 218 15.46 -20.63 -44.18
N GLU A 219 14.34 -21.23 -43.76
CA GLU A 219 13.36 -21.80 -44.69
C GLU A 219 12.34 -20.73 -45.08
N SER A 220 12.73 -19.95 -46.10
CA SER A 220 11.76 -19.15 -46.83
C SER A 220 10.70 -20.09 -47.39
N ALA A 221 9.45 -19.95 -46.97
CA ALA A 221 8.33 -20.65 -47.59
C ALA A 221 8.25 -20.24 -49.06
N VAL A 222 8.85 -21.05 -49.93
CA VAL A 222 8.69 -20.93 -51.37
C VAL A 222 7.21 -21.22 -51.66
N ARG A 223 6.42 -20.16 -51.79
CA ARG A 223 5.13 -20.23 -52.49
C ARG A 223 5.45 -20.55 -53.94
N ASN A 224 5.37 -21.83 -54.30
CA ASN A 224 5.27 -22.20 -55.70
C ASN A 224 3.90 -21.76 -56.25
N PRO A 225 3.85 -21.27 -57.50
CA PRO A 225 2.64 -20.76 -58.14
C PRO A 225 1.55 -21.81 -58.33
#